data_AF-A0A371QUE1-F1
#
_entry.id   AF-A0A371QUE1-F1
#
_cell.length_a   1.000
_cell.length_b   1.000
_cell.length_c   1.000
_cell.angle_alpha   90.00
_cell.angle_beta   90.00
_cell.angle_gamma   90.00
#
_symmetry.space_group_name_H-M   'P 1'
#
loop_
_entity.id
_entity.type
_entity.pdbx_description
1 polymer ?
#
loop_
_entity_poly.entity_id
_entity_poly.type
_entity_poly.pdbx_seq_one_letter_code
_entity_poly.pdbx_strand_id
1 'polypeptide(L)'
;MIQKEDVVSRAAAVARIAVNVEMAYDVIDELARMPEKYPELFARLSRLISKVARDVDKIINEKRLDAESDKILKNAYKRLSAWPKLLEDLFAELESKDEATRANMIRKFAALAVAPDTLTNKLNKILQG
;
A
#
# COMPACT_ATOMS: atom_id res chain seq x y z
N MET A 1 -6.63 28.57 -24.82
CA MET A 1 -5.34 27.85 -24.96
C MET A 1 -5.09 27.10 -23.66
N ILE A 2 -5.22 25.78 -23.66
CA ILE A 2 -4.73 24.96 -22.54
C ILE A 2 -3.20 25.04 -22.62
N GLN A 3 -2.56 25.69 -21.66
CA GLN A 3 -1.11 25.88 -21.67
C GLN A 3 -0.43 24.49 -21.63
N LYS A 4 0.54 24.26 -22.53
CA LYS A 4 1.29 22.99 -22.64
C LYS A 4 1.87 22.50 -21.31
N GLU A 5 2.17 23.41 -20.38
CA GLU A 5 2.63 23.09 -19.02
C GLU A 5 1.61 22.27 -18.21
N ASP A 6 0.30 22.46 -18.43
CA ASP A 6 -0.76 21.72 -17.72
C ASP A 6 -0.82 20.25 -18.16
N VAL A 7 -0.71 19.98 -19.47
CA VAL A 7 -0.82 18.61 -20.00
C VAL A 7 0.36 17.74 -19.58
N VAL A 8 1.59 18.27 -19.66
CA VAL A 8 2.79 17.55 -19.24
C VAL A 8 2.79 17.30 -17.73
N SER A 9 2.40 18.30 -16.93
CA SER A 9 2.31 18.15 -15.48
C SER A 9 1.26 17.14 -15.05
N ARG A 10 0.10 17.13 -15.73
CA ARG A 10 -0.96 16.12 -15.50
C ARG A 10 -0.51 14.72 -15.89
N ALA A 11 0.14 14.56 -17.03
CA ALA A 11 0.70 13.27 -17.45
C ALA A 11 1.75 12.76 -16.47
N ALA A 12 2.66 13.64 -16.02
CA ALA A 12 3.67 13.31 -15.02
C ALA A 12 3.06 12.91 -13.67
N ALA A 13 1.97 13.55 -13.26
CA ALA A 13 1.25 13.18 -12.03
C ALA A 13 0.62 11.78 -12.12
N VAL A 14 -0.01 11.45 -13.25
CA VAL A 14 -0.57 10.11 -13.49
C VAL A 14 0.54 9.06 -13.55
N ALA A 15 1.61 9.32 -14.30
CA ALA A 15 2.76 8.41 -14.40
C ALA A 15 3.40 8.15 -13.02
N ARG A 16 3.50 9.18 -12.17
CA ARG A 16 4.02 9.03 -10.81
C ARG A 16 3.17 8.08 -9.95
N ILE A 17 1.85 8.13 -10.07
CA ILE A 17 0.96 7.21 -9.35
C ILE A 17 1.17 5.78 -9.84
N ALA A 18 1.16 5.58 -11.17
CA ALA A 18 1.40 4.26 -11.76
C ALA A 18 2.74 3.67 -11.31
N VAL A 19 3.82 4.46 -11.36
CA VAL A 19 5.16 4.04 -10.90
C VAL A 19 5.15 3.67 -9.41
N ASN A 20 4.52 4.47 -8.54
CA ASN A 20 4.47 4.13 -7.12
C ASN A 20 3.68 2.83 -6.86
N VAL A 21 2.65 2.53 -7.67
CA VAL A 21 1.86 1.29 -7.58
C VAL A 21 2.68 0.09 -8.03
N GLU A 22 3.34 0.17 -9.19
CA GLU A 22 4.27 -0.86 -9.68
C GLU A 22 5.39 -1.16 -8.66
N MET A 23 6.03 -0.11 -8.12
CA MET A 23 7.04 -0.26 -7.09
C MET A 23 6.50 -0.92 -5.81
N ALA A 24 5.23 -0.69 -5.46
CA ALA A 24 4.61 -1.34 -4.32
C ALA A 24 4.37 -2.84 -4.60
N TYR A 25 3.93 -3.18 -5.82
CA TYR A 25 3.81 -4.56 -6.26
C TYR A 25 5.15 -5.30 -6.23
N ASP A 26 6.21 -4.69 -6.74
CA ASP A 26 7.56 -5.27 -6.70
C ASP A 26 8.01 -5.59 -5.27
N VAL A 27 7.78 -4.67 -4.32
CA VAL A 27 8.13 -4.90 -2.91
C VAL A 27 7.28 -6.01 -2.29
N ILE A 28 6.00 -6.09 -2.64
CA ILE A 28 5.09 -7.14 -2.14
C ILE A 28 5.49 -8.52 -2.69
N ASP A 29 5.83 -8.60 -3.97
CA ASP A 29 6.32 -9.84 -4.58
C ASP A 29 7.69 -10.24 -4.00
N GLU A 30 8.57 -9.27 -3.72
CA GLU A 30 9.83 -9.50 -3.02
C GLU A 30 9.60 -10.07 -1.60
N LEU A 31 8.58 -9.60 -0.87
CA LEU A 31 8.17 -10.17 0.44
C LEU A 31 7.76 -11.64 0.33
N ALA A 32 7.12 -12.04 -0.78
CA ALA A 32 6.74 -13.44 -0.98
C ALA A 32 7.94 -14.35 -1.24
N ARG A 33 8.95 -13.84 -1.97
CA ARG A 33 10.16 -14.59 -2.34
C ARG A 33 11.19 -14.66 -1.22
N MET A 34 11.39 -13.55 -0.51
CA MET A 34 12.41 -13.37 0.53
C MET A 34 11.80 -12.87 1.85
N PRO A 35 10.93 -13.66 2.50
CA PRO A 35 10.25 -13.23 3.73
C PRO A 35 11.21 -12.94 4.89
N GLU A 36 12.40 -13.52 4.92
CA GLU A 36 13.43 -13.22 5.91
C GLU A 36 13.90 -11.76 5.88
N LYS A 37 13.74 -11.06 4.74
CA LYS A 37 14.06 -9.64 4.58
C LYS A 37 12.90 -8.70 4.92
N TYR A 38 11.83 -9.21 5.55
CA TYR A 38 10.62 -8.41 5.82
C TYR A 38 10.86 -7.06 6.49
N PRO A 39 11.81 -6.85 7.43
CA PRO A 39 11.96 -5.54 8.07
C PRO A 39 12.35 -4.46 7.07
N GLU A 40 13.30 -4.78 6.19
CA GLU A 40 13.77 -3.86 5.14
C GLU A 40 12.69 -3.63 4.08
N LEU A 41 12.01 -4.69 3.66
CA LEU A 41 10.98 -4.62 2.62
C LEU A 41 9.75 -3.84 3.10
N PHE A 42 9.31 -4.03 4.34
CA PHE A 42 8.25 -3.20 4.92
C PHE A 42 8.67 -1.74 5.11
N ALA A 43 9.95 -1.46 5.42
CA ALA A 43 10.46 -0.09 5.45
C ALA A 43 10.39 0.56 4.06
N ARG A 44 10.75 -0.17 2.99
CA ARG A 44 10.59 0.30 1.59
C ARG A 44 9.12 0.56 1.26
N LEU A 45 8.22 -0.36 1.58
CA LEU A 45 6.77 -0.21 1.37
C LEU A 45 6.21 1.01 2.11
N SER A 46 6.65 1.23 3.36
CA SER A 46 6.22 2.36 4.19
C SER A 46 6.63 3.71 3.60
N ARG A 47 7.80 3.79 2.95
CA ARG A 47 8.23 5.00 2.22
C ARG A 47 7.32 5.30 1.04
N LEU A 48 6.92 4.28 0.28
CA LEU A 48 5.98 4.42 -0.84
C LEU A 48 4.60 4.90 -0.34
N ILE A 49 4.06 4.25 0.69
CA ILE A 49 2.78 4.62 1.31
C ILE A 49 2.81 6.07 1.81
N SER A 50 3.89 6.47 2.48
CA SER A 50 4.06 7.84 2.97
C SER A 50 4.13 8.88 1.85
N LYS A 51 4.76 8.54 0.72
CA LYS A 51 4.81 9.40 -0.46
C LYS A 51 3.41 9.58 -1.07
N VAL A 52 2.68 8.49 -1.23
CA VAL A 52 1.29 8.53 -1.74
C VAL A 52 0.37 9.27 -0.78
N ALA A 53 0.49 9.06 0.53
CA ALA A 53 -0.30 9.78 1.54
C ALA A 53 -0.11 11.30 1.45
N ARG A 54 1.14 11.75 1.30
CA ARG A 54 1.45 13.18 1.09
C ARG A 54 0.88 13.72 -0.23
N ASP A 55 0.98 12.95 -1.31
CA ASP A 55 0.41 13.36 -2.60
C ASP A 55 -1.13 13.47 -2.51
N VAL A 56 -1.79 12.55 -1.80
CA VAL A 56 -3.25 12.59 -1.56
C VAL A 56 -3.64 13.78 -0.69
N ASP A 57 -2.94 14.02 0.43
CA ASP A 57 -3.19 15.15 1.33
C ASP A 57 -3.05 16.49 0.59
N LYS A 58 -2.01 16.63 -0.23
CA LYS A 58 -1.80 17.79 -1.09
C LYS A 58 -2.99 18.02 -2.02
N ILE A 59 -3.51 16.96 -2.66
CA ILE A 59 -4.67 17.07 -3.56
C ILE A 59 -5.93 17.51 -2.80
N ILE A 60 -6.17 16.97 -1.60
CA ILE A 60 -7.32 17.33 -0.76
C ILE A 60 -7.27 18.82 -0.38
N ASN A 61 -6.08 19.33 -0.06
CA ASN A 61 -5.92 20.71 0.44
C ASN A 61 -5.79 21.77 -0.67
N GLU A 62 -5.28 21.42 -1.86
CA GLU A 62 -4.98 22.40 -2.91
C GLU A 62 -6.02 22.45 -4.05
N LYS A 63 -6.84 21.41 -4.23
CA LYS A 63 -7.78 21.34 -5.37
C LYS A 63 -9.22 21.51 -4.93
N ARG A 64 -10.00 22.23 -5.76
CA ARG A 64 -11.46 22.16 -5.70
C ARG A 64 -11.91 20.83 -6.31
N LEU A 65 -12.20 19.88 -5.43
CA LEU A 65 -12.75 18.58 -5.78
C LEU A 65 -14.28 18.63 -5.72
N ASP A 66 -14.94 17.82 -6.54
CA ASP A 66 -16.34 17.49 -6.31
C ASP A 66 -16.50 16.63 -5.04
N ALA A 67 -17.72 16.54 -4.53
CA ALA A 67 -18.00 15.87 -3.26
C ALA A 67 -17.67 14.37 -3.26
N GLU A 68 -17.76 13.70 -4.41
CA GLU A 68 -17.46 12.27 -4.54
C GLU A 68 -15.94 12.05 -4.50
N SER A 69 -15.19 12.80 -5.30
CA SER A 69 -13.73 12.78 -5.32
C SER A 69 -13.12 13.12 -3.95
N ASP A 70 -13.64 14.14 -3.28
CA ASP A 70 -13.20 14.53 -1.92
C ASP A 70 -13.40 13.40 -0.92
N LYS A 71 -14.58 12.75 -0.93
CA LYS A 71 -14.89 11.60 -0.07
C LYS A 71 -13.95 10.42 -0.34
N ILE A 72 -13.68 10.10 -1.60
CA ILE A 72 -12.79 9.00 -1.98
C ILE A 72 -11.37 9.26 -1.47
N LEU A 73 -10.83 10.45 -1.72
CA LEU A 73 -9.47 10.79 -1.32
C LEU A 73 -9.31 10.88 0.20
N LYS A 74 -10.29 11.44 0.93
CA LYS A 74 -10.27 11.42 2.40
C LYS A 74 -10.29 10.01 2.97
N ASN A 75 -11.07 9.11 2.38
CA ASN A 75 -11.08 7.70 2.78
C ASN A 75 -9.74 7.01 2.47
N ALA A 76 -9.14 7.29 1.31
CA ALA A 76 -7.84 6.77 0.94
C ALA A 76 -6.76 7.27 1.92
N TYR A 77 -6.72 8.58 2.20
CA TYR A 77 -5.81 9.18 3.16
C TYR A 77 -5.95 8.55 4.54
N LYS A 78 -7.18 8.40 5.05
CA LYS A 78 -7.43 7.74 6.34
C LYS A 78 -6.84 6.33 6.40
N ARG A 79 -6.97 5.53 5.33
CA ARG A 79 -6.40 4.18 5.25
C ARG A 79 -4.88 4.18 5.19
N LEU A 80 -4.30 5.08 4.40
CA LEU A 80 -2.84 5.23 4.30
C LEU A 80 -2.24 5.70 5.64
N SER A 81 -2.90 6.61 6.34
CA SER A 81 -2.46 7.12 7.65
C SER A 81 -2.61 6.10 8.78
N ALA A 82 -3.43 5.06 8.61
CA ALA A 82 -3.53 3.94 9.55
C ALA A 82 -2.37 2.93 9.40
N TRP A 83 -1.60 3.01 8.31
CA TRP A 83 -0.51 2.08 8.01
C TRP A 83 0.52 1.90 9.15
N PRO A 84 1.04 2.97 9.79
CA PRO A 84 2.06 2.80 10.83
C PRO A 84 1.58 1.94 11.99
N LYS A 85 0.32 2.10 12.40
CA LYS A 85 -0.25 1.31 13.51
C LYS A 85 -0.44 -0.16 13.10
N LEU A 86 -0.99 -0.40 11.90
CA LEU A 86 -1.13 -1.76 11.37
C LEU A 86 0.22 -2.47 11.24
N LEU A 87 1.26 -1.72 10.87
CA LEU A 87 2.60 -2.26 10.74
C LEU A 87 3.21 -2.58 12.11
N GLU A 88 3.05 -1.70 13.09
CA GLU A 88 3.47 -1.97 14.47
C GLU A 88 2.83 -3.26 15.02
N ASP A 89 1.52 -3.41 14.87
CA ASP A 89 0.79 -4.60 15.32
C ASP A 89 1.25 -5.86 14.58
N LEU A 90 1.52 -5.75 13.27
CA LEU A 90 2.07 -6.85 12.48
C LEU A 90 3.48 -7.25 12.95
N PHE A 91 4.37 -6.29 13.19
CA PHE A 91 5.73 -6.58 13.64
C PHE A 91 5.74 -7.28 15.01
N ALA A 92 4.93 -6.79 15.96
CA ALA A 92 4.78 -7.42 17.27
C ALA A 92 4.35 -8.89 17.13
N GLU A 93 3.40 -9.17 16.22
CA GLU A 93 2.95 -10.53 15.95
C GLU A 93 4.07 -11.38 15.30
N LEU A 94 4.76 -10.86 14.27
CA LEU A 94 5.83 -11.59 13.56
C LEU A 94 7.03 -11.90 14.46
N GLU A 95 7.40 -10.99 15.36
CA GLU A 95 8.51 -11.17 16.31
C GLU A 95 8.22 -12.28 17.33
N SER A 96 6.95 -12.53 17.65
CA SER A 96 6.53 -13.60 18.56
C SER A 96 6.61 -15.02 17.96
N LYS A 97 6.85 -15.14 16.65
CA LYS A 97 6.79 -16.43 15.93
C LYS A 97 8.17 -16.98 15.62
N ASP A 98 8.23 -18.31 15.50
CA ASP A 98 9.37 -18.99 14.91
C ASP A 98 9.54 -18.60 13.43
N GLU A 99 10.73 -18.87 12.88
CA GLU A 99 11.11 -18.46 11.54
C GLU A 99 10.17 -19.01 10.45
N ALA A 100 9.75 -20.28 10.55
CA ALA A 100 8.92 -20.91 9.55
C ALA A 100 7.49 -20.33 9.56
N THR A 101 6.92 -20.17 10.76
CA THR A 101 5.60 -19.54 10.92
C THR A 101 5.62 -18.09 10.45
N ARG A 102 6.62 -17.30 10.85
CA ARG A 102 6.81 -15.92 10.41
C ARG A 102 6.89 -15.82 8.88
N ALA A 103 7.71 -16.66 8.25
CA ALA A 103 7.84 -16.68 6.79
C ALA A 103 6.51 -16.97 6.09
N ASN A 104 5.72 -17.92 6.61
CA ASN A 104 4.39 -18.23 6.08
C ASN A 104 3.42 -17.06 6.25
N MET A 105 3.44 -16.36 7.38
CA MET A 105 2.60 -15.18 7.60
C MET A 105 2.93 -14.05 6.62
N ILE A 106 4.21 -13.81 6.34
CA ILE A 106 4.65 -12.78 5.38
C ILE A 106 4.22 -13.14 3.96
N ARG A 107 4.40 -14.40 3.54
CA ARG A 107 3.91 -14.86 2.23
C ARG A 107 2.39 -14.72 2.11
N LYS A 108 1.66 -15.02 3.19
CA LYS A 108 0.21 -14.87 3.24
C LYS A 108 -0.21 -13.40 3.13
N PHE A 109 0.47 -12.50 3.82
CA PHE A 109 0.30 -11.06 3.65
C PHE A 109 0.52 -10.65 2.18
N ALA A 110 1.63 -11.09 1.58
CA ALA A 110 1.97 -10.72 0.21
C ALA A 110 0.91 -11.20 -0.80
N ALA A 111 0.45 -12.45 -0.68
CA ALA A 111 -0.63 -12.98 -1.51
C ALA A 111 -1.93 -12.18 -1.37
N LEU A 112 -2.32 -11.83 -0.14
CA LEU A 112 -3.52 -11.02 0.14
C LEU A 112 -3.40 -9.58 -0.36
N ALA A 113 -2.19 -9.02 -0.37
CA ALA A 113 -1.94 -7.65 -0.79
C ALA A 113 -1.97 -7.49 -2.32
N VAL A 114 -1.55 -8.49 -3.09
CA VAL A 114 -1.60 -8.47 -4.57
C VAL A 114 -3.01 -8.73 -5.09
N ALA A 115 -3.73 -9.68 -4.49
CA ALA A 115 -5.06 -10.08 -4.90
C ALA A 115 -6.01 -10.15 -3.69
N PRO A 116 -6.54 -9.00 -3.22
CA PRO A 116 -7.62 -9.00 -2.23
C PRO A 116 -8.95 -9.38 -2.92
N ASP A 117 -8.99 -10.52 -3.60
CA ASP A 117 -10.24 -11.00 -4.18
C ASP A 117 -11.10 -11.71 -3.11
N THR A 118 -12.39 -11.88 -3.40
CA THR A 118 -13.33 -12.51 -2.47
C THR A 118 -12.94 -13.96 -2.15
N LEU A 119 -12.23 -14.65 -3.05
CA LEU A 119 -11.75 -16.01 -2.86
C LEU A 119 -10.59 -16.08 -1.87
N THR A 120 -9.65 -15.15 -1.94
CA THR A 120 -8.47 -15.07 -1.07
C THR A 120 -8.87 -14.73 0.35
N ASN A 121 -9.88 -13.87 0.54
CA ASN A 121 -10.49 -13.62 1.84
C ASN A 121 -11.29 -14.82 2.38
N LYS A 122 -12.01 -15.56 1.52
CA LYS A 122 -12.70 -16.80 1.92
C LYS A 122 -11.70 -17.89 2.34
N LEU A 123 -10.62 -18.08 1.57
CA LEU A 123 -9.54 -19.01 1.86
C LEU A 123 -8.81 -18.62 3.16
N ASN A 124 -8.57 -17.34 3.40
CA ASN A 124 -7.98 -16.87 4.65
C ASN A 124 -8.82 -17.28 5.88
N LYS A 125 -10.16 -17.16 5.80
CA LYS A 125 -11.08 -17.60 6.86
C LYS A 125 -11.06 -19.11 7.06
N ILE A 126 -11.07 -19.90 5.98
CA ILE A 126 -10.99 -21.38 6.03
C ILE A 126 -9.69 -21.84 6.71
N LEU A 127 -8.57 -21.16 6.41
CA LEU A 127 -7.25 -21.50 6.96
C LEU A 127 -7.04 -21.03 8.40
N GLN A 128 -7.93 -20.21 8.97
CA GLN A 128 -7.84 -19.73 10.35
C GLN A 128 -8.66 -20.58 11.35
N GLY A 129 -9.50 -21.51 10.85
CA GLY A 129 -10.41 -22.32 11.68
C GLY A 129 -11.73 -21.62 11.91
#